data_AF-A0A1C4VN80-F1
#
_entry.id   AF-A0A1C4VN80-F1
#
_cell.length_a   1.000
_cell.length_b   1.000
_cell.length_c   1.000
_cell.angle_alpha   90.00
_cell.angle_beta   90.00
_cell.angle_gamma   90.00
#
_symmetry.space_group_name_H-M   'P 1'
#
loop_
_entity.id
_entity.type
_entity.pdbx_description
1 polymer ?
#
loop_
_entity_poly.entity_id
_entity_poly.type
_entity_poly.pdbx_seq_one_letter_code
_entity_poly.pdbx_strand_id
1 'polypeptide(L)'
;MAAPTGGPGAADRLDTRAGLTGGPAGVTGGPERRRPTREELAAAAERTIPDVIGPGLTVLFVGINPGLWSAATGWHFARPGNRFWPALHRGGFTPRQLHPSEQDALPGYGLGITNMVARASARADELTADELVEGARILTAKVRRHRPAWVAVVGVTAYRIGFGRPKAAFGPQPELLGDARLWVLPNPSGLNAHFTAETLGAAFGELRAATAAPA
;
A
#
# COMPACT_ATOMS: atom_id res chain seq x y z
N MET A 1 -20.63 60.93 -3.26
CA MET A 1 -20.99 61.67 -4.49
C MET A 1 -19.72 62.21 -5.12
N ALA A 2 -19.65 62.12 -6.45
CA ALA A 2 -18.77 62.83 -7.38
C ALA A 2 -17.28 62.43 -7.49
N ALA A 3 -16.98 61.88 -8.66
CA ALA A 3 -15.67 61.79 -9.31
C ALA A 3 -15.19 63.16 -9.83
N PRO A 4 -13.95 63.20 -10.35
CA PRO A 4 -13.72 63.74 -11.71
C PRO A 4 -12.81 62.76 -12.51
N THR A 5 -13.11 62.26 -13.71
CA THR A 5 -13.30 62.84 -15.06
C THR A 5 -12.20 63.78 -15.55
N GLY A 6 -11.39 63.30 -16.52
CA GLY A 6 -10.61 64.13 -17.45
C GLY A 6 -9.40 63.43 -18.09
N GLY A 7 -9.60 62.72 -19.21
CA GLY A 7 -8.55 62.48 -20.22
C GLY A 7 -8.51 63.66 -21.23
N PRO A 8 -7.95 63.55 -22.47
CA PRO A 8 -7.16 62.45 -23.07
C PRO A 8 -5.84 62.92 -23.74
N GLY A 9 -4.99 61.97 -24.12
CA GLY A 9 -3.85 62.20 -25.03
C GLY A 9 -3.65 61.01 -25.97
N ALA A 10 -4.15 61.14 -27.20
CA ALA A 10 -3.70 60.37 -28.38
C ALA A 10 -2.43 61.07 -28.91
N ALA A 11 -1.49 60.50 -29.66
CA ALA A 11 -1.32 59.25 -30.41
C ALA A 11 0.20 58.91 -30.33
N ASP A 12 0.68 57.71 -30.62
CA ASP A 12 0.96 57.33 -32.01
C ASP A 12 1.15 55.81 -32.17
N ARG A 13 0.86 55.34 -33.38
CA ARG A 13 0.78 53.92 -33.77
C ARG A 13 2.13 53.38 -34.24
N LEU A 14 2.27 52.06 -34.10
CA LEU A 14 2.71 51.01 -35.06
C LEU A 14 3.57 49.98 -34.32
N ASP A 15 2.99 48.84 -33.99
CA ASP A 15 2.95 47.61 -34.81
C ASP A 15 4.30 46.88 -34.81
N THR A 16 4.38 45.81 -34.02
CA THR A 16 5.00 44.57 -34.50
C THR A 16 4.56 43.39 -33.63
N ARG A 17 4.16 42.33 -34.33
CA ARG A 17 3.55 41.10 -33.85
C ARG A 17 4.53 40.18 -33.12
N ALA A 18 3.93 39.41 -32.20
CA ALA A 18 4.14 37.99 -31.94
C ALA A 18 5.49 37.50 -31.38
N GLY A 19 5.41 36.84 -30.22
CA GLY A 19 6.48 35.97 -29.73
C GLY A 19 6.40 35.62 -28.25
N LEU A 20 5.26 35.11 -27.76
CA LEU A 20 5.23 34.43 -26.45
C LEU A 20 5.85 33.04 -26.61
N THR A 21 7.17 32.92 -26.40
CA THR A 21 7.81 31.61 -26.20
C THR A 21 7.75 31.27 -24.71
N GLY A 22 6.91 30.29 -24.40
CA GLY A 22 6.71 29.74 -23.07
C GLY A 22 8.00 29.22 -22.45
N GLY A 23 8.18 29.52 -21.17
CA GLY A 23 9.16 28.87 -20.32
C GLY A 23 8.85 27.37 -20.18
N PRO A 24 9.87 26.53 -19.92
CA PRO A 24 9.66 25.10 -19.83
C PRO A 24 8.73 24.77 -18.67
N ALA A 25 7.57 24.20 -19.00
CA ALA A 25 6.64 23.61 -18.05
C ALA A 25 7.37 22.53 -17.24
N GLY A 26 7.25 22.64 -15.91
CA GLY A 26 7.79 21.65 -14.98
C GLY A 26 7.25 20.26 -15.29
N VAL A 27 8.17 19.30 -15.40
CA VAL A 27 7.82 17.87 -15.39
C VAL A 27 7.48 17.48 -13.96
N THR A 28 6.22 17.65 -13.57
CA THR A 28 5.63 16.96 -12.41
C THR A 28 4.82 15.77 -12.91
N GLY A 29 5.52 14.76 -13.42
CA GLY A 29 4.92 13.46 -13.71
C GLY A 29 5.08 12.56 -12.49
N GLY A 30 3.99 12.26 -11.79
CA GLY A 30 3.98 11.09 -10.89
C GLY A 30 4.35 9.83 -11.68
N PRO A 31 4.79 8.75 -11.02
CA PRO A 31 5.23 7.55 -11.74
C PRO A 31 4.13 7.07 -12.68
N GLU A 32 4.48 6.90 -13.96
CA GLU A 32 3.53 6.53 -15.00
C GLU A 32 2.78 5.26 -14.59
N ARG A 33 1.45 5.32 -14.58
CA ARG A 33 0.56 4.18 -14.26
C ARG A 33 0.51 3.20 -15.42
N ARG A 34 1.66 2.76 -15.90
CA ARG A 34 1.83 1.85 -17.03
C ARG A 34 1.69 0.41 -16.58
N ARG A 35 1.01 -0.39 -17.40
CA ARG A 35 0.95 -1.85 -17.25
C ARG A 35 2.32 -2.47 -17.59
N PRO A 36 2.92 -3.26 -16.70
CA PRO A 36 4.15 -3.98 -17.02
C PRO A 36 3.97 -4.94 -18.20
N THR A 37 5.00 -5.04 -19.03
CA THR A 37 5.09 -6.03 -20.12
C THR A 37 5.36 -7.42 -19.54
N ARG A 38 5.18 -8.46 -20.37
CA ARG A 38 5.51 -9.84 -19.97
C ARG A 38 6.99 -10.00 -19.61
N GLU A 39 7.86 -9.33 -20.35
CA GLU A 39 9.30 -9.33 -20.13
C GLU A 39 9.67 -8.64 -18.81
N GLU A 40 9.06 -7.49 -18.52
CA GLU A 40 9.26 -6.79 -17.24
C GLU A 40 8.79 -7.62 -16.04
N LEU A 41 7.68 -8.37 -16.18
CA LEU A 41 7.22 -9.28 -15.14
C LEU A 41 8.20 -10.45 -14.93
N ALA A 42 8.75 -11.01 -16.00
CA ALA A 42 9.75 -12.08 -15.91
C ALA A 42 11.05 -11.58 -15.27
N ALA A 43 11.50 -10.38 -15.66
CA ALA A 43 12.69 -9.72 -15.09
C ALA A 43 12.47 -9.18 -13.66
N ALA A 44 11.23 -9.17 -13.17
CA ALA A 44 10.89 -8.81 -11.81
C ALA A 44 10.92 -10.00 -10.84
N ALA A 45 11.10 -11.22 -11.34
CA ALA A 45 11.44 -12.36 -10.49
C ALA A 45 12.69 -12.02 -9.66
N GLU A 46 12.71 -12.42 -8.40
CA GLU A 46 13.81 -12.14 -7.46
C GLU A 46 14.01 -10.65 -7.06
N ARG A 47 13.25 -9.70 -7.61
CA ARG A 47 13.27 -8.33 -7.11
C ARG A 47 12.56 -8.23 -5.76
N THR A 48 13.00 -7.27 -4.96
CA THR A 48 12.31 -6.87 -3.72
C THR A 48 11.55 -5.56 -3.93
N ILE A 49 10.54 -5.30 -3.10
CA ILE A 49 9.90 -3.98 -3.02
C ILE A 49 10.21 -3.33 -1.68
N PRO A 50 10.48 -2.01 -1.63
CA PRO A 50 10.71 -1.30 -0.38
C PRO A 50 9.49 -1.38 0.54
N ASP A 51 9.75 -1.40 1.85
CA ASP A 51 8.70 -1.24 2.85
C ASP A 51 8.15 0.19 2.86
N VAL A 52 6.87 0.32 3.15
CA VAL A 52 6.23 1.61 3.42
C VAL A 52 5.93 1.69 4.91
N ILE A 53 6.85 2.27 5.67
CA ILE A 53 6.76 2.33 7.13
C ILE A 53 7.15 3.73 7.61
N GLY A 54 6.27 4.35 8.39
CA GLY A 54 6.55 5.60 9.12
C GLY A 54 6.54 5.39 10.64
N PRO A 55 6.75 6.46 11.43
CA PRO A 55 6.62 6.42 12.88
C PRO A 55 5.14 6.32 13.30
N GLY A 56 4.89 5.80 14.50
CA GLY A 56 3.57 5.87 15.15
C GLY A 56 2.45 5.11 14.43
N LEU A 57 2.76 3.96 13.82
CA LEU A 57 1.77 3.19 13.06
C LEU A 57 0.69 2.57 13.98
N THR A 58 -0.57 2.83 13.65
CA THR A 58 -1.73 2.12 14.20
C THR A 58 -1.74 0.68 13.71
N VAL A 59 -1.51 0.45 12.41
CA VAL A 59 -1.49 -0.89 11.80
C VAL A 59 -0.34 -1.00 10.80
N LEU A 60 0.47 -2.05 10.94
CA LEU A 60 1.37 -2.53 9.90
C LEU A 60 0.74 -3.73 9.19
N PHE A 61 0.32 -3.55 7.94
CA PHE A 61 -0.15 -4.65 7.10
C PHE A 61 1.03 -5.43 6.53
N VAL A 62 0.92 -6.76 6.55
CA VAL A 62 1.98 -7.66 6.13
C VAL A 62 1.44 -8.60 5.06
N GLY A 63 1.84 -8.36 3.81
CA GLY A 63 1.63 -9.31 2.74
C GLY A 63 2.53 -10.55 2.90
N ILE A 64 2.25 -11.60 2.13
CA ILE A 64 3.08 -12.82 2.15
C ILE A 64 4.43 -12.50 1.51
N ASN A 65 4.40 -12.18 0.22
CA ASN A 65 5.54 -11.74 -0.57
C ASN A 65 5.06 -10.92 -1.78
N PRO A 66 5.95 -10.17 -2.46
CA PRO A 66 5.58 -9.45 -3.67
C PRO A 66 5.21 -10.43 -4.79
N GLY A 67 4.04 -10.22 -5.42
CA GLY A 67 3.80 -10.83 -6.73
C GLY A 67 4.65 -10.14 -7.80
N LEU A 68 4.92 -10.80 -8.93
CA LEU A 68 5.71 -10.23 -10.04
C LEU A 68 5.24 -8.84 -10.49
N TRP A 69 3.93 -8.56 -10.47
CA TRP A 69 3.42 -7.23 -10.80
C TRP A 69 3.85 -6.19 -9.79
N SER A 70 3.72 -6.49 -8.49
CA SER A 70 4.15 -5.59 -7.42
C SER A 70 5.65 -5.34 -7.50
N ALA A 71 6.43 -6.39 -7.80
CA ALA A 71 7.87 -6.30 -7.99
C ALA A 71 8.27 -5.46 -9.21
N ALA A 72 7.52 -5.57 -10.32
CA ALA A 72 7.76 -4.78 -11.52
C ALA A 72 7.40 -3.30 -11.34
N THR A 73 6.33 -2.98 -10.61
CA THR A 73 5.90 -1.58 -10.40
C THR A 73 6.51 -0.93 -9.15
N GLY A 74 7.11 -1.71 -8.25
CA GLY A 74 7.58 -1.23 -6.94
C GLY A 74 6.44 -0.92 -5.96
N TRP A 75 5.21 -1.36 -6.24
CA TRP A 75 4.03 -1.03 -5.43
C TRP A 75 3.41 -2.28 -4.80
N HIS A 76 3.07 -2.20 -3.52
CA HIS A 76 2.43 -3.28 -2.81
C HIS A 76 1.03 -3.57 -3.37
N PHE A 77 0.69 -4.86 -3.46
CA PHE A 77 -0.61 -5.34 -3.93
C PHE A 77 -1.06 -4.76 -5.28
N ALA A 78 -0.14 -4.53 -6.22
CA ALA A 78 -0.41 -3.75 -7.43
C ALA A 78 -1.09 -4.50 -8.58
N ARG A 79 -1.11 -5.84 -8.54
CA ARG A 79 -1.73 -6.65 -9.62
C ARG A 79 -3.22 -6.29 -9.78
N PRO A 80 -3.70 -6.02 -11.01
CA PRO A 80 -5.12 -5.88 -11.27
C PRO A 80 -5.92 -7.07 -10.72
N GLY A 81 -7.02 -6.75 -10.04
CA GLY A 81 -7.86 -7.74 -9.36
C GLY A 81 -7.39 -8.12 -7.95
N ASN A 82 -6.23 -7.64 -7.47
CA ASN A 82 -5.93 -7.68 -6.04
C ASN A 82 -6.88 -6.75 -5.28
N ARG A 83 -7.43 -7.24 -4.17
CA ARG A 83 -8.51 -6.60 -3.43
C ARG A 83 -8.03 -5.87 -2.16
N PHE A 84 -6.72 -5.75 -1.93
CA PHE A 84 -6.17 -5.08 -0.75
C PHE A 84 -6.62 -3.62 -0.67
N TRP A 85 -6.34 -2.82 -1.70
CA TRP A 85 -6.69 -1.40 -1.71
C TRP A 85 -8.21 -1.15 -1.65
N PRO A 86 -9.05 -1.89 -2.40
CA PRO A 86 -10.50 -1.82 -2.24
C PRO A 86 -10.99 -2.24 -0.83
N ALA A 87 -10.36 -3.23 -0.19
CA ALA A 87 -10.72 -3.68 1.16
C ALA A 87 -10.28 -2.70 2.24
N LEU A 88 -9.09 -2.10 2.08
CA LEU A 88 -8.56 -1.05 2.97
C LEU A 88 -9.54 0.13 3.06
N HIS A 89 -10.01 0.60 1.91
CA HIS A 89 -10.99 1.68 1.86
C HIS A 89 -12.35 1.26 2.43
N ARG A 90 -12.89 0.10 2.03
CA ARG A 90 -14.19 -0.39 2.53
C ARG A 90 -14.19 -0.67 4.03
N GLY A 91 -13.06 -1.11 4.58
CA GLY A 91 -12.84 -1.28 6.02
C GLY A 91 -12.65 0.03 6.77
N GLY A 92 -12.74 1.18 6.09
CA GLY A 92 -12.68 2.51 6.69
C GLY A 92 -11.28 3.02 7.00
N PHE A 93 -10.22 2.32 6.60
CA PHE A 93 -8.84 2.75 6.84
C PHE A 93 -8.43 4.01 6.07
N THR A 94 -9.01 4.22 4.88
CA THR A 94 -8.73 5.39 4.04
C THR A 94 -10.04 6.05 3.59
N PRO A 95 -10.09 7.40 3.47
CA PRO A 95 -11.31 8.13 3.11
C PRO A 95 -11.77 7.88 1.68
N ARG A 96 -10.87 7.43 0.81
CA ARG A 96 -11.13 7.00 -0.56
C ARG A 96 -10.28 5.76 -0.87
N GLN A 97 -10.60 5.07 -1.96
CA GLN A 97 -9.73 4.02 -2.49
C GLN A 97 -8.45 4.64 -3.06
N LEU A 98 -7.31 4.34 -2.44
CA LEU A 98 -5.99 4.69 -2.96
C LEU A 98 -5.60 3.74 -4.11
N HIS A 99 -4.92 4.26 -5.12
CA HIS A 99 -4.19 3.42 -6.08
C HIS A 99 -2.88 2.91 -5.44
N PRO A 100 -2.35 1.73 -5.82
CA PRO A 100 -1.06 1.24 -5.33
C PRO A 100 0.09 2.24 -5.40
N SER A 101 0.13 3.09 -6.43
CA SER A 101 1.14 4.15 -6.58
C SER A 101 1.06 5.26 -5.54
N GLU A 102 -0.01 5.29 -4.73
CA GLU A 102 -0.23 6.26 -3.65
C GLU A 102 0.13 5.67 -2.29
N GLN A 103 0.79 4.50 -2.25
CA GLN A 103 1.15 3.80 -1.01
C GLN A 103 1.94 4.67 -0.03
N ASP A 104 2.76 5.60 -0.52
CA ASP A 104 3.59 6.45 0.34
C ASP A 104 2.76 7.45 1.17
N ALA A 105 1.46 7.60 0.88
CA ALA A 105 0.53 8.35 1.71
C ALA A 105 0.09 7.58 2.97
N LEU A 106 0.30 6.26 3.04
CA LEU A 106 -0.18 5.40 4.13
C LEU A 106 0.32 5.81 5.53
N PRO A 107 1.59 6.18 5.72
CA PRO A 107 2.06 6.65 7.03
C PRO A 107 1.28 7.85 7.56
N GLY A 108 0.78 8.73 6.68
CA GLY A 108 -0.10 9.85 7.05
C GLY A 108 -1.46 9.44 7.63
N TYR A 109 -1.87 8.19 7.40
CA TYR A 109 -3.07 7.58 8.00
C TYR A 109 -2.73 6.69 9.21
N GLY A 110 -1.47 6.67 9.67
CA GLY A 110 -0.99 5.74 10.69
C GLY A 110 -0.89 4.29 10.19
N LEU A 111 -0.75 4.09 8.88
CA LEU A 111 -0.71 2.76 8.26
C LEU A 111 0.66 2.49 7.65
N GLY A 112 1.10 1.25 7.71
CA GLY A 112 2.29 0.79 7.00
C GLY A 112 2.01 -0.49 6.21
N ILE A 113 2.88 -0.79 5.24
CA ILE A 113 2.86 -2.03 4.48
C ILE A 113 4.26 -2.60 4.36
N THR A 114 4.38 -3.91 4.59
CA THR A 114 5.58 -4.72 4.33
C THR A 114 5.16 -6.11 3.82
N ASN A 115 6.14 -6.98 3.57
CA ASN A 115 5.92 -8.40 3.34
C ASN A 115 6.70 -9.25 4.35
N MET A 116 6.18 -10.45 4.62
CA MET A 116 6.86 -11.45 5.44
C MET A 116 8.13 -11.96 4.74
N VAL A 117 8.04 -12.27 3.43
CA VAL A 117 9.16 -12.71 2.61
C VAL A 117 9.47 -11.64 1.56
N ALA A 118 10.75 -11.29 1.41
CA ALA A 118 11.18 -10.20 0.53
C ALA A 118 11.18 -10.58 -0.97
N ARG A 119 11.45 -11.85 -1.27
CA ARG A 119 11.61 -12.39 -2.61
C ARG A 119 10.28 -12.38 -3.37
N ALA A 120 10.29 -11.80 -4.58
CA ALA A 120 9.13 -11.85 -5.46
C ALA A 120 8.95 -13.23 -6.10
N SER A 121 7.69 -13.68 -6.22
CA SER A 121 7.33 -14.92 -6.92
C SER A 121 6.06 -14.73 -7.75
N ALA A 122 5.77 -15.69 -8.64
CA ALA A 122 4.52 -15.64 -9.41
C ALA A 122 3.32 -15.98 -8.52
N ARG A 123 3.52 -16.90 -7.57
CA ARG A 123 2.51 -17.34 -6.62
C ARG A 123 3.09 -17.50 -5.22
N ALA A 124 2.28 -17.22 -4.20
CA ALA A 124 2.70 -17.31 -2.80
C ALA A 124 2.94 -18.75 -2.32
N ASP A 125 2.39 -19.75 -3.00
CA ASP A 125 2.60 -21.18 -2.72
C ASP A 125 3.94 -21.72 -3.27
N GLU A 126 4.70 -20.89 -3.99
CA GLU A 126 6.09 -21.18 -4.39
C GLU A 126 7.10 -20.88 -3.27
N LEU A 127 6.65 -20.34 -2.13
CA LEU A 127 7.51 -20.12 -0.96
C LEU A 127 7.67 -21.40 -0.16
N THR A 128 8.90 -21.70 0.23
CA THR A 128 9.21 -22.81 1.12
C THR A 128 8.81 -22.48 2.57
N ALA A 129 8.66 -23.52 3.39
CA ALA A 129 8.40 -23.33 4.82
C ALA A 129 9.53 -22.58 5.52
N ASP A 130 10.79 -22.88 5.16
CA ASP A 130 11.98 -22.23 5.72
C ASP A 130 12.00 -20.74 5.40
N GLU A 131 11.64 -20.34 4.18
CA GLU A 131 11.51 -18.93 3.80
C GLU A 131 10.46 -18.21 4.64
N LEU A 132 9.32 -18.85 4.91
CA LEU A 132 8.26 -18.27 5.73
C LEU A 132 8.68 -18.14 7.20
N VAL A 133 9.39 -19.13 7.74
CA VAL A 133 9.91 -19.11 9.12
C VAL A 133 10.97 -18.02 9.27
N GLU A 134 11.91 -17.94 8.34
CA GLU A 134 12.93 -16.88 8.35
C GLU A 134 12.30 -15.49 8.13
N GLY A 135 11.33 -15.40 7.24
CA GLY A 135 10.54 -14.18 7.02
C GLY A 135 9.82 -13.71 8.28
N ALA A 136 9.21 -14.62 9.04
CA ALA A 136 8.58 -14.32 10.32
C ALA A 136 9.61 -13.81 11.36
N ARG A 137 10.82 -14.36 11.39
CA ARG A 137 11.91 -13.89 12.26
C ARG A 137 12.34 -12.47 11.90
N ILE A 138 12.55 -12.18 10.61
CA ILE A 138 12.90 -10.84 10.10
C ILE A 138 11.78 -9.84 10.40
N LEU A 139 10.53 -10.22 10.15
CA LEU A 139 9.36 -9.41 10.44
C LEU A 139 9.27 -9.10 11.94
N THR A 140 9.55 -10.05 12.82
CA THR A 140 9.57 -9.83 14.27
C THR A 140 10.58 -8.74 14.66
N ALA A 141 11.78 -8.76 14.07
CA ALA A 141 12.79 -7.73 14.30
C ALA A 141 12.32 -6.35 13.81
N LYS A 142 11.66 -6.30 12.64
CA LYS A 142 11.07 -5.07 12.08
C LYS A 142 9.98 -4.50 12.99
N VAL A 143 9.09 -5.35 13.50
CA VAL A 143 8.02 -4.95 14.41
C VAL A 143 8.57 -4.42 15.74
N ARG A 144 9.61 -5.05 16.30
CA ARG A 144 10.30 -4.51 17.50
C ARG A 144 10.92 -3.15 17.26
N ARG A 145 11.48 -2.91 16.07
CA ARG A 145 12.10 -1.62 15.70
C ARG A 145 11.06 -0.52 15.54
N HIS A 146 9.96 -0.81 14.85
CA HIS A 146 8.98 0.20 14.44
C HIS A 146 7.79 0.35 15.40
N ARG A 147 7.61 -0.62 16.30
CA ARG A 147 6.59 -0.65 17.36
C ARG A 147 5.19 -0.21 16.89
N PRO A 148 4.63 -0.81 15.82
CA PRO A 148 3.24 -0.56 15.46
C PRO A 148 2.31 -1.05 16.58
N ALA A 149 1.14 -0.44 16.74
CA ALA A 149 0.16 -0.90 17.73
C ALA A 149 -0.46 -2.26 17.34
N TRP A 150 -0.64 -2.48 16.04
CA TRP A 150 -1.14 -3.73 15.47
C TRP A 150 -0.29 -4.20 14.29
N VAL A 151 -0.17 -5.51 14.13
CA VAL A 151 0.34 -6.17 12.93
C VAL A 151 -0.76 -7.03 12.34
N ALA A 152 -1.07 -6.79 11.07
CA ALA A 152 -2.11 -7.51 10.35
C ALA A 152 -1.49 -8.36 9.22
N VAL A 153 -1.39 -9.67 9.43
CA VAL A 153 -0.86 -10.60 8.42
C VAL A 153 -1.97 -11.00 7.46
N VAL A 154 -1.77 -10.70 6.18
CA VAL A 154 -2.79 -10.85 5.14
C VAL A 154 -2.57 -12.16 4.38
N GLY A 155 -3.05 -13.25 4.97
CA GLY A 155 -2.89 -14.61 4.46
C GLY A 155 -2.62 -15.62 5.57
N VAL A 156 -3.66 -16.38 5.96
CA VAL A 156 -3.58 -17.31 7.09
C VAL A 156 -2.55 -18.42 6.90
N THR A 157 -2.37 -18.97 5.69
CA THR A 157 -1.43 -20.08 5.47
C THR A 157 0.02 -19.65 5.76
N ALA A 158 0.44 -18.48 5.27
CA ALA A 158 1.77 -17.94 5.53
C ALA A 158 1.97 -17.66 7.03
N TYR A 159 0.96 -17.11 7.70
CA TYR A 159 0.99 -16.92 9.16
C TYR A 159 1.16 -18.24 9.91
N ARG A 160 0.34 -19.26 9.58
CA ARG A 160 0.37 -20.58 10.22
C ARG A 160 1.74 -21.24 10.10
N ILE A 161 2.36 -21.16 8.92
CA ILE A 161 3.67 -21.75 8.67
C ILE A 161 4.77 -20.93 9.34
N GLY A 162 4.87 -19.64 9.01
CA GLY A 162 5.97 -18.78 9.47
C GLY A 162 6.05 -18.63 10.98
N PHE A 163 4.91 -18.60 11.67
CA PHE A 163 4.85 -18.47 13.14
C PHE A 163 4.63 -19.80 13.86
N GLY A 164 4.55 -20.95 13.16
CA GLY A 164 4.32 -22.25 13.79
C GLY A 164 2.97 -22.31 14.52
N ARG A 165 1.89 -21.86 13.87
CA ARG A 165 0.53 -21.75 14.42
C ARG A 165 -0.49 -22.49 13.56
N PRO A 166 -0.42 -23.83 13.41
CA PRO A 166 -1.22 -24.58 12.43
C PRO A 166 -2.74 -24.43 12.58
N LYS A 167 -3.22 -24.09 13.79
CA LYS A 167 -4.66 -23.93 14.10
C LYS A 167 -5.15 -22.48 14.11
N ALA A 168 -4.30 -21.50 13.75
CA ALA A 168 -4.71 -20.09 13.75
C ALA A 168 -5.91 -19.85 12.83
N ALA A 169 -6.87 -19.05 13.29
CA ALA A 169 -8.03 -18.62 12.52
C ALA A 169 -7.88 -17.15 12.08
N PHE A 170 -8.77 -16.67 11.21
CA PHE A 170 -8.89 -15.24 10.92
C PHE A 170 -9.32 -14.47 12.18
N GLY A 171 -8.94 -13.20 12.27
CA GLY A 171 -9.26 -12.35 13.43
C GLY A 171 -8.06 -12.10 14.36
N PRO A 172 -8.31 -11.57 15.57
CA PRO A 172 -7.26 -11.29 16.55
C PRO A 172 -6.58 -12.59 17.01
N GLN A 173 -5.28 -12.53 17.21
CA GLN A 173 -4.50 -13.66 17.75
C GLN A 173 -4.15 -13.37 19.22
N PRO A 174 -4.08 -14.41 20.07
CA PRO A 174 -3.81 -14.23 21.49
C PRO A 174 -2.37 -13.79 21.79
N GLU A 175 -1.43 -14.06 20.88
CA GLU A 175 -0.03 -13.68 21.04
C GLU A 175 0.27 -12.26 20.54
N LEU A 176 1.31 -11.66 21.11
CA LEU A 176 1.91 -10.43 20.62
C LEU A 176 3.08 -10.75 19.68
N LEU A 177 3.32 -9.86 18.72
CA LEU A 177 4.54 -9.83 17.92
C LEU A 177 5.42 -8.68 18.41
N GLY A 178 6.39 -8.98 19.28
CA GLY A 178 7.00 -7.92 20.10
C GLY A 178 5.95 -7.32 21.02
N ASP A 179 5.73 -6.01 20.94
CA ASP A 179 4.69 -5.31 21.72
C ASP A 179 3.37 -5.14 20.92
N ALA A 180 3.35 -5.55 19.64
CA ALA A 180 2.22 -5.33 18.76
C ALA A 180 1.17 -6.44 18.89
N ARG A 181 -0.11 -6.05 18.90
CA ARG A 181 -1.22 -7.01 18.82
C ARG A 181 -1.30 -7.61 17.41
N LEU A 182 -1.60 -8.90 17.31
CA LEU A 182 -1.64 -9.61 16.03
C LEU A 182 -3.08 -9.79 15.52
N TRP A 183 -3.24 -9.65 14.22
CA TRP A 183 -4.48 -9.96 13.50
C TRP A 183 -4.17 -10.74 12.23
N VAL A 184 -4.98 -11.75 11.91
CA VAL A 184 -4.86 -12.52 10.67
C VAL A 184 -6.04 -12.19 9.76
N LEU A 185 -5.75 -11.68 8.57
CA LEU A 185 -6.74 -11.34 7.55
C LEU A 185 -6.73 -12.36 6.40
N PRO A 186 -7.84 -12.51 5.67
CA PRO A 186 -7.87 -13.32 4.46
C PRO A 186 -6.98 -12.74 3.35
N ASN A 187 -6.43 -13.60 2.49
CA ASN A 187 -5.58 -13.16 1.37
C ASN A 187 -6.42 -12.42 0.29
N PRO A 188 -6.06 -11.18 -0.09
CA PRO A 188 -6.83 -10.35 -1.01
C PRO A 188 -6.52 -10.62 -2.48
N SER A 189 -5.67 -11.59 -2.79
CA SER A 189 -5.37 -11.98 -4.17
C SER A 189 -6.66 -12.27 -4.94
N GLY A 190 -6.74 -11.79 -6.18
CA GLY A 190 -7.87 -12.06 -7.07
C GLY A 190 -8.07 -13.55 -7.35
N LEU A 191 -7.02 -14.37 -7.15
CA LEU A 191 -7.06 -15.84 -7.27
C LEU A 191 -7.83 -16.51 -6.11
N ASN A 192 -8.03 -15.81 -5.00
CA ASN A 192 -8.84 -16.29 -3.90
C ASN A 192 -10.33 -16.03 -4.22
N ALA A 193 -11.04 -17.07 -4.68
CA ALA A 193 -12.44 -16.97 -5.07
C ALA A 193 -13.41 -16.87 -3.89
N HIS A 194 -12.98 -17.27 -2.69
CA HIS A 194 -13.82 -17.27 -1.49
C HIS A 194 -14.04 -15.88 -0.88
N PHE A 195 -13.25 -14.89 -1.30
CA PHE A 195 -13.25 -13.55 -0.71
C PHE A 195 -13.47 -12.47 -1.76
N THR A 196 -14.61 -11.79 -1.64
CA THR A 196 -14.98 -10.60 -2.40
C THR A 196 -14.35 -9.34 -1.78
N ALA A 197 -14.38 -8.22 -2.51
CA ALA A 197 -13.91 -6.96 -1.95
C ALA A 197 -14.78 -6.49 -0.76
N GLU A 198 -16.05 -6.88 -0.74
CA GLU A 198 -16.99 -6.59 0.34
C GLU A 198 -16.68 -7.39 1.60
N THR A 199 -16.55 -8.72 1.49
CA THR A 199 -16.21 -9.59 2.64
C THR A 199 -14.82 -9.29 3.21
N LEU A 200 -13.85 -8.95 2.36
CA LEU A 200 -12.56 -8.44 2.83
C LEU A 200 -12.71 -7.07 3.50
N GLY A 201 -13.53 -6.18 2.95
CA GLY A 201 -13.84 -4.89 3.55
C GLY A 201 -14.42 -5.05 4.97
N ALA A 202 -15.34 -5.99 5.16
CA ALA A 202 -15.89 -6.31 6.48
C ALA A 202 -14.79 -6.80 7.46
N ALA A 203 -13.95 -7.75 7.04
CA ALA A 203 -12.84 -8.24 7.87
C ALA A 203 -11.82 -7.14 8.23
N PHE A 204 -11.54 -6.22 7.30
CA PHE A 204 -10.71 -5.04 7.59
C PHE A 204 -11.43 -4.07 8.54
N GLY A 205 -12.74 -3.92 8.40
CA GLY A 205 -13.57 -3.10 9.29
C GLY A 205 -13.57 -3.60 10.74
N GLU A 206 -13.59 -4.92 10.96
CA GLU A 206 -13.44 -5.51 12.30
C GLU A 206 -12.10 -5.15 12.93
N LEU A 207 -11.00 -5.27 12.18
CA LEU A 207 -9.69 -4.82 12.64
C LEU A 207 -9.69 -3.31 12.93
N ARG A 208 -10.30 -2.49 12.06
CA ARG A 208 -10.39 -1.04 12.27
C ARG A 208 -11.13 -0.70 13.57
N ALA A 209 -12.25 -1.36 13.84
CA ALA A 209 -12.99 -1.20 15.09
C ALA A 209 -12.12 -1.55 16.31
N ALA A 210 -11.37 -2.66 16.24
CA ALA A 210 -10.46 -3.06 17.32
C ALA A 210 -9.31 -2.06 17.57
N THR A 211 -8.87 -1.34 16.53
CA THR A 211 -7.83 -0.30 16.68
C THR A 211 -8.34 0.97 17.36
N ALA A 212 -9.65 1.21 17.35
CA ALA A 212 -10.27 2.38 17.97
C ALA A 212 -10.72 2.13 19.42
N ALA A 213 -10.76 0.88 19.87
CA ALA A 213 -11.08 0.54 21.25
C ALA A 213 -9.93 0.94 22.20
N PRO A 214 -10.23 1.46 23.40
CA PRO A 214 -9.23 1.66 24.44
C PRO A 214 -8.50 0.35 24.74
N ALA A 215 -7.19 0.43 25.00
CA ALA A 215 -6.38 -0.72 25.41
C ALA A 215 -6.79 -1.23 26.79
#